data_AF-A0A2T4CT62-F1
#
_entry.id   AF-A0A2T4CT62-F1
#
_cell.length_a   1.000
_cell.length_b   1.000
_cell.length_c   1.000
_cell.angle_alpha   90.00
_cell.angle_beta   90.00
_cell.angle_gamma   90.00
#
_symmetry.space_group_name_H-M   'P 1'
#
loop_
_entity.id
_entity.type
_entity.pdbx_description
1 polymer ?
#
loop_
_entity_poly.entity_id
_entity_poly.type
_entity_poly.pdbx_seq_one_letter_code
_entity_poly.pdbx_strand_id
1 'polypeptide(L)'
;AKRPAMLDLITRELDQIPQQIEYFGSITSPQVIARFADIYQRTVSELTPRIQVFGDSTYLQQADNVNRIRALLLSGIRAAVLWQQKGGRRWQFLLQSNKLLQAATDLHAQT
;
A
#
# COMPACT_ATOMS: atom_id res chain seq x y z
N ALA A 1 15.73 -8.32 -2.08
CA ALA A 1 14.47 -8.07 -2.82
C ALA A 1 14.63 -8.65 -4.22
N LYS A 2 13.72 -9.50 -4.71
CA LYS A 2 13.96 -10.30 -5.93
C LYS A 2 13.60 -9.62 -7.25
N ARG A 3 13.10 -8.36 -7.26
CA ARG A 3 12.69 -7.64 -8.49
C ARG A 3 12.95 -6.12 -8.40
N PRO A 4 14.21 -5.67 -8.58
CA PRO A 4 14.56 -4.25 -8.48
C PRO A 4 13.82 -3.39 -9.52
N ALA A 5 13.70 -3.85 -10.76
CA ALA A 5 13.05 -3.10 -11.85
C ALA A 5 11.57 -2.74 -11.57
N MET A 6 10.84 -3.59 -10.85
CA MET A 6 9.45 -3.30 -10.46
C MET A 6 9.41 -2.21 -9.37
N LEU A 7 10.34 -2.23 -8.43
CA LEU A 7 10.45 -1.20 -7.39
C LEU A 7 10.87 0.15 -7.99
N ASP A 8 11.75 0.14 -9.00
CA ASP A 8 12.15 1.34 -9.72
C ASP A 8 10.98 1.92 -10.52
N LEU A 9 10.12 1.08 -11.09
CA LEU A 9 8.89 1.53 -11.74
C LEU A 9 7.92 2.16 -10.73
N ILE A 10 7.68 1.50 -9.60
CA ILE A 10 6.82 2.06 -8.54
C ILE A 10 7.37 3.41 -8.07
N THR A 11 8.67 3.52 -7.83
CA THR A 11 9.30 4.77 -7.39
C THR A 11 9.09 5.88 -8.41
N ARG A 12 9.41 5.65 -9.68
CA ARG A 12 9.23 6.65 -10.75
C ARG A 12 7.79 7.12 -10.94
N GLU A 13 6.82 6.22 -10.78
CA GLU A 13 5.40 6.58 -10.86
C GLU A 13 4.94 7.38 -9.62
N LEU A 14 5.45 7.03 -8.43
CA LEU A 14 5.16 7.75 -7.20
C LEU A 14 5.74 9.17 -7.21
N ASP A 15 6.89 9.38 -7.86
CA ASP A 15 7.52 10.71 -7.98
C ASP A 15 6.65 11.72 -8.74
N GLN A 16 5.69 11.25 -9.54
CA GLN A 16 4.76 12.10 -10.30
C GLN A 16 3.49 12.46 -9.51
N ILE A 17 3.20 11.76 -8.41
CA ILE A 17 1.98 11.95 -7.63
C ILE A 17 1.92 13.29 -6.89
N PRO A 18 3.01 13.85 -6.32
CA PRO A 18 2.96 15.16 -5.68
C PRO A 18 2.35 16.26 -6.57
N GLN A 19 2.72 16.29 -7.85
CA GLN A 19 2.17 17.25 -8.82
C GLN A 19 0.67 17.04 -9.05
N GLN A 20 0.20 15.79 -9.04
CA GLN A 20 -1.22 15.49 -9.16
C GLN A 20 -2.00 15.88 -7.90
N ILE A 21 -1.42 15.68 -6.71
CA ILE A 21 -2.02 16.14 -5.46
C ILE A 21 -2.17 17.66 -5.47
N GLU A 22 -1.15 18.39 -5.94
CA GLU A 22 -1.21 19.84 -6.09
C GLU A 22 -2.32 20.27 -7.06
N TYR A 23 -2.46 19.59 -8.20
CA TYR A 23 -3.49 19.87 -9.18
C TYR A 23 -4.92 19.54 -8.71
N PHE A 24 -5.11 18.40 -8.04
CA PHE A 24 -6.44 17.93 -7.58
C PHE A 24 -6.78 18.36 -6.14
N GLY A 25 -5.88 19.06 -5.45
CA GLY A 25 -6.08 19.66 -4.14
C GLY A 25 -6.08 18.70 -2.94
N SER A 26 -6.13 17.37 -3.16
CA SER A 26 -6.09 16.38 -2.08
C SER A 26 -5.55 15.03 -2.52
N ILE A 27 -4.85 14.35 -1.62
CA ILE A 27 -4.44 12.95 -1.76
C ILE A 27 -5.63 11.99 -1.81
N THR A 28 -6.76 12.38 -1.23
CA THR A 28 -8.00 11.60 -1.20
C THR A 28 -8.91 11.89 -2.40
N SER A 29 -8.48 12.73 -3.34
CA SER A 29 -9.24 12.97 -4.56
C SER A 29 -9.38 11.65 -5.37
N PRO A 30 -10.55 11.40 -5.99
CA PRO A 30 -10.76 10.17 -6.77
C PRO A 30 -9.71 9.95 -7.87
N GLN A 31 -9.19 11.04 -8.45
CA GLN A 31 -8.18 11.01 -9.51
C GLN A 31 -6.82 10.55 -8.99
N VAL A 32 -6.39 11.04 -7.82
CA VAL A 32 -5.15 10.61 -7.17
C VAL A 32 -5.27 9.15 -6.71
N ILE A 33 -6.41 8.77 -6.13
CA ILE A 33 -6.69 7.38 -5.74
C ILE A 33 -6.65 6.44 -6.95
N ALA A 34 -7.27 6.84 -8.07
CA ALA A 34 -7.21 6.07 -9.31
C ALA A 34 -5.77 5.89 -9.80
N ARG A 35 -4.90 6.90 -9.67
CA ARG A 35 -3.48 6.73 -10.01
C ARG A 35 -2.74 5.75 -9.11
N PHE A 36 -2.95 5.78 -7.81
CA PHE A 36 -2.40 4.73 -6.94
C PHE A 36 -2.91 3.34 -7.33
N ALA A 37 -4.18 3.22 -7.68
CA ALA A 37 -4.78 1.97 -8.15
C ALA A 37 -4.14 1.47 -9.46
N ASP A 38 -3.87 2.37 -10.40
CA ASP A 38 -3.21 2.04 -11.67
C ASP A 38 -1.77 1.58 -11.46
N ILE A 39 -1.04 2.19 -10.52
CA ILE A 39 0.32 1.77 -10.16
C ILE A 39 0.27 0.34 -9.61
N TYR A 40 -0.63 0.06 -8.66
CA TYR A 40 -0.82 -1.29 -8.13
C TYR A 40 -1.13 -2.30 -9.24
N GLN A 41 -2.06 -1.95 -10.14
CA GLN A 41 -2.47 -2.82 -11.23
C GLN A 41 -1.31 -3.15 -12.18
N ARG A 42 -0.47 -2.18 -12.52
CA ARG A 42 0.68 -2.36 -13.44
C ARG A 42 1.89 -3.04 -12.80
N THR A 43 1.93 -3.20 -11.48
CA THR A 43 3.12 -3.68 -10.76
C THR A 43 2.82 -4.90 -9.92
N VAL A 44 2.13 -4.69 -8.81
CA VAL A 44 1.88 -5.69 -7.78
C VAL A 44 0.88 -6.73 -8.25
N SER A 45 -0.12 -6.35 -9.07
CA SER A 45 -1.17 -7.29 -9.48
C SER A 45 -0.64 -8.43 -10.37
N GLU A 46 0.53 -8.26 -10.97
CA GLU A 46 1.25 -9.30 -11.72
C GLU A 46 1.94 -10.33 -10.82
N LEU A 47 2.00 -10.09 -9.50
CA LEU A 47 2.59 -11.02 -8.55
C LEU A 47 1.64 -12.20 -8.30
N THR A 48 2.20 -13.40 -8.36
CA THR A 48 1.51 -14.65 -8.01
C THR A 48 1.99 -15.17 -6.65
N PRO A 49 1.09 -15.57 -5.75
CA PRO A 49 -0.38 -15.58 -5.89
C PRO A 49 -0.99 -14.17 -5.76
N ARG A 50 -2.12 -13.96 -6.44
CA ARG A 50 -2.89 -12.70 -6.37
C ARG A 50 -3.59 -12.57 -5.02
N ILE A 51 -3.71 -11.34 -4.53
CA ILE A 51 -4.49 -11.02 -3.33
C ILE A 51 -5.97 -11.13 -3.70
N GLN A 52 -6.70 -12.01 -3.01
CA GLN A 52 -8.15 -12.14 -3.14
C GLN A 52 -8.83 -11.25 -2.11
N VAL A 53 -9.74 -10.40 -2.57
CA VAL A 53 -10.55 -9.53 -1.72
C VAL A 53 -11.97 -10.07 -1.72
N PHE A 54 -12.47 -10.42 -0.54
CA PHE A 54 -13.80 -10.97 -0.34
C PHE A 54 -14.74 -9.90 0.24
N GLY A 55 -16.01 -9.94 -0.16
CA GLY A 55 -17.03 -8.99 0.28
C GLY A 55 -18.29 -9.08 -0.57
N ASP A 56 -19.24 -8.18 -0.31
CA ASP A 56 -20.45 -8.07 -1.11
C ASP A 56 -20.13 -7.56 -2.53
N SER A 57 -20.58 -8.32 -3.52
CA SER A 57 -20.34 -8.07 -4.94
C SER A 57 -20.84 -6.71 -5.41
N THR A 58 -21.88 -6.15 -4.78
CA THR A 58 -22.46 -4.85 -5.14
C THR A 58 -21.45 -3.74 -4.91
N TYR A 59 -20.72 -3.78 -3.78
CA TYR A 59 -19.67 -2.81 -3.48
C TYR A 59 -18.38 -3.08 -4.25
N LEU A 60 -18.04 -4.35 -4.48
CA LEU A 60 -16.82 -4.72 -5.21
C LEU A 60 -16.89 -4.45 -6.72
N GLN A 61 -18.09 -4.26 -7.27
CA GLN A 61 -18.27 -3.84 -8.67
C GLN A 61 -18.13 -2.32 -8.86
N GLN A 62 -18.21 -1.52 -7.79
CA GLN A 62 -18.06 -0.07 -7.87
C GLN A 62 -16.59 0.31 -8.13
N ALA A 63 -16.33 0.97 -9.25
CA ALA A 63 -14.98 1.33 -9.69
C ALA A 63 -14.21 2.16 -8.64
N ASP A 64 -14.90 3.08 -7.95
CA ASP A 64 -14.28 3.89 -6.90
C ASP A 64 -13.76 3.02 -5.73
N ASN A 65 -14.56 2.04 -5.29
CA ASN A 65 -14.15 1.11 -4.24
C ASN A 65 -12.98 0.23 -4.69
N VAL A 66 -13.01 -0.27 -5.92
CA VAL A 66 -11.90 -1.05 -6.48
C VAL A 66 -10.60 -0.24 -6.49
N ASN A 67 -10.68 1.04 -6.88
CA ASN A 67 -9.53 1.93 -6.86
C ASN A 67 -9.01 2.17 -5.44
N ARG A 68 -9.90 2.44 -4.48
CA ARG A 68 -9.53 2.58 -3.06
C ARG A 68 -8.84 1.33 -2.52
N ILE A 69 -9.39 0.14 -2.80
CA ILE A 69 -8.82 -1.14 -2.37
C ILE A 69 -7.39 -1.27 -2.91
N ARG A 70 -7.18 -1.06 -4.22
CA ARG A 70 -5.86 -1.17 -4.84
C ARG A 70 -4.87 -0.14 -4.30
N ALA A 71 -5.32 1.10 -4.08
CA ALA A 71 -4.50 2.15 -3.48
C ALA A 71 -4.05 1.79 -2.04
N LEU A 72 -4.95 1.23 -1.23
CA LEU A 72 -4.63 0.76 0.13
C LEU A 72 -3.69 -0.46 0.12
N LEU A 73 -3.85 -1.38 -0.83
CA LEU A 73 -2.93 -2.50 -0.97
C LEU A 73 -1.51 -2.01 -1.36
N LEU A 74 -1.41 -1.00 -2.23
CA LEU A 74 -0.13 -0.38 -2.57
C LEU A 74 0.52 0.29 -1.35
N SER A 75 -0.25 1.00 -0.52
CA SER A 75 0.28 1.63 0.69
C SER A 75 0.78 0.60 1.71
N GLY A 76 0.06 -0.52 1.88
CA GLY A 76 0.50 -1.64 2.72
C GLY A 76 1.82 -2.24 2.25
N ILE A 77 2.02 -2.36 0.93
CA ILE A 77 3.28 -2.84 0.36
C ILE A 77 4.41 -1.84 0.61
N ARG A 78 4.16 -0.54 0.44
CA ARG A 78 5.14 0.50 0.75
C ARG A 78 5.54 0.49 2.23
N ALA A 79 4.60 0.23 3.13
CA ALA A 79 4.86 0.06 4.56
C ALA A 79 5.70 -1.19 4.84
N ALA A 80 5.42 -2.32 4.18
CA ALA A 80 6.23 -3.54 4.29
C ALA A 80 7.66 -3.33 3.77
N VAL A 81 7.82 -2.59 2.67
CA VAL A 81 9.14 -2.19 2.15
C VAL A 81 9.86 -1.29 3.15
N LEU A 82 9.17 -0.29 3.72
CA LEU A 82 9.75 0.60 4.73
C LEU A 82 10.24 -0.19 5.95
N TRP A 83 9.43 -1.15 6.42
CA TRP A 83 9.81 -2.03 7.51
C TRP A 83 11.10 -2.80 7.18
N GLN A 84 11.20 -3.39 6.00
CA GLN A 84 12.44 -4.06 5.56
C GLN A 84 13.63 -3.09 5.46
N GLN A 85 13.43 -1.88 4.95
CA GLN A 85 14.46 -0.83 4.87
C GLN A 85 14.98 -0.41 6.24
N LYS A 86 14.14 -0.44 7.27
CA LYS A 86 14.51 -0.17 8.67
C LYS A 86 15.05 -1.40 9.41
N GLY A 87 15.39 -2.48 8.70
CA GLY A 87 15.95 -3.71 9.28
C GLY A 87 14.91 -4.76 9.70
N GLY A 88 13.64 -4.53 9.38
CA GLY A 88 12.52 -5.42 9.66
C GLY A 88 12.64 -6.80 8.98
N ARG A 89 12.29 -7.86 9.70
CA ARG A 89 12.33 -9.26 9.25
C ARG A 89 11.13 -10.06 9.74
N ARG A 90 10.63 -11.00 8.90
CA ARG A 90 9.44 -11.83 9.18
C ARG A 90 9.46 -12.53 10.54
N TRP A 91 10.64 -13.01 10.97
CA TRP A 91 10.77 -13.71 12.25
C TRP A 91 10.55 -12.80 13.47
N GLN A 92 10.69 -11.47 13.34
CA GLN A 92 10.42 -10.54 14.45
C GLN A 92 8.95 -10.55 14.85
N PHE A 93 8.02 -10.84 13.93
CA PHE A 93 6.62 -11.05 14.29
C PHE A 93 6.40 -12.28 15.17
N LEU A 94 7.28 -13.28 15.07
CA LEU A 94 7.19 -14.51 15.87
C LEU A 94 7.95 -14.39 17.20
N LEU A 95 9.15 -13.80 17.19
CA LEU A 95 10.02 -13.73 18.39
C LEU A 95 9.90 -12.42 19.18
N GLN A 96 9.36 -11.35 18.57
CA GLN A 96 9.24 -10.03 19.17
C GLN A 96 7.79 -9.53 19.16
N SER A 97 6.81 -10.43 19.07
CA SER A 97 5.37 -10.14 19.06
C SER A 97 4.96 -9.23 20.23
N ASN A 98 5.41 -9.54 21.46
CA ASN A 98 5.10 -8.73 22.64
C ASN A 98 5.66 -7.31 22.56
N LYS A 99 6.89 -7.14 22.04
CA LYS A 99 7.50 -5.81 21.88
C LYS A 99 6.75 -4.98 20.84
N LEU A 100 6.35 -5.61 19.73
CA LEU A 100 5.54 -4.97 18.68
C LEU A 100 4.16 -4.59 19.21
N LEU A 101 3.52 -5.48 19.98
CA LEU A 101 2.22 -5.22 20.61
C LEU A 101 2.31 -4.03 21.58
N GLN A 102 3.32 -4.01 22.45
CA GLN A 102 3.51 -2.92 23.39
C GLN A 102 3.71 -1.58 22.68
N ALA A 103 4.61 -1.54 21.68
CA ALA A 103 4.82 -0.33 20.90
C ALA A 103 3.55 0.15 20.17
N ALA A 104 2.74 -0.78 19.65
CA ALA A 104 1.47 -0.43 19.00
C ALA A 104 0.44 0.11 20.00
N THR A 105 0.33 -0.48 21.18
CA THR A 105 -0.57 -0.01 22.25
C THR A 105 -0.15 1.37 22.76
N ASP A 106 1.16 1.57 22.98
CA ASP A 106 1.71 2.85 23.45
C ASP A 106 1.45 3.98 22.44
N LEU A 107 1.59 3.70 21.14
CA LEU A 107 1.26 4.64 20.06
C LEU A 107 -0.24 4.93 19.98
N HIS A 108 -1.08 3.90 20.14
CA HIS A 108 -2.54 4.07 20.12
C HIS A 108 -3.01 4.97 21.28
N ALA A 109 -2.41 4.82 22.46
CA ALA A 109 -2.72 5.64 23.63
C ALA A 109 -2.34 7.13 23.48
N GLN A 110 -1.50 7.48 22.49
CA GLN A 110 -1.06 8.86 22.24
C GLN A 110 -1.95 9.61 21.23
N THR A 111 -2.81 8.90 20.50
CA THR A 111 -3.71 9.47 19.48
C THR A 111 -5.07 9.79 20.08
#